data_AF-A0A2U2C2D2-F1
#
_entry.id   AF-A0A2U2C2D2-F1
#
_cell.length_a   1.000
_cell.length_b   1.000
_cell.length_c   1.000
_cell.angle_alpha   90.00
_cell.angle_beta   90.00
_cell.angle_gamma   90.00
#
_symmetry.space_group_name_H-M   'P 1'
#
loop_
_entity.id
_entity.type
_entity.pdbx_description
1 polymer ?
#
loop_
_entity_poly.entity_id
_entity_poly.type
_entity_poly.pdbx_seq_one_letter_code
_entity_poly.pdbx_strand_id
1 'polypeptide(L)'
;MTIFYLFIFFIAIELFETNWQKAPTLYGILENNFKVYQKNIFLYFILHPSFFYSIYLAVTLNNFGFWMSFIVILKFVDISFKLSIMKKLSKNYELSSIIPFDANITMIFRYLNLFIYPSSFLLATSNF
;
A
#
# COMPACT_ATOMS: atom_id res chain seq x y z
N MET A 1 16.94 16.54 11.28
CA MET A 1 17.60 15.21 11.25
C MET A 1 16.61 14.07 11.46
N THR A 2 15.78 14.08 12.50
CA THR A 2 14.77 13.02 12.77
C THR A 2 13.76 12.80 11.64
N ILE A 3 13.15 13.86 11.11
CA ILE A 3 12.15 13.76 10.01
C ILE A 3 12.78 13.13 8.75
N PHE A 4 14.04 13.44 8.47
CA PHE A 4 14.76 12.88 7.31
C PHE A 4 14.95 11.37 7.43
N TYR A 5 15.32 10.87 8.61
CA TYR A 5 15.41 9.42 8.85
C TYR A 5 14.05 8.73 8.74
N LEU A 6 13.01 9.35 9.29
CA LEU A 6 11.63 8.84 9.18
C LEU A 6 11.16 8.77 7.72
N PHE A 7 11.53 9.76 6.90
CA PHE A 7 11.25 9.80 5.47
C PHE A 7 11.98 8.70 4.70
N ILE A 8 13.29 8.52 4.92
CA ILE A 8 14.07 7.44 4.28
C ILE A 8 13.50 6.08 4.66
N PHE A 9 13.16 5.89 5.93
CA PHE A 9 12.58 4.65 6.40
C PHE A 9 11.20 4.40 5.78
N PHE A 10 10.40 5.46 5.56
CA PHE A 10 9.15 5.35 4.83
C PHE A 10 9.37 4.83 3.41
N ILE A 11 10.33 5.41 2.68
CA ILE A 11 10.69 4.95 1.32
C ILE A 11 11.10 3.48 1.34
N ALA A 12 11.92 3.06 2.30
CA ALA A 12 12.38 1.68 2.41
C ALA A 12 11.20 0.70 2.61
N ILE A 13 10.23 1.07 3.44
CA ILE A 13 9.02 0.27 3.68
C ILE A 13 8.12 0.21 2.43
N GLU A 14 7.93 1.33 1.73
CA GLU A 14 7.17 1.35 0.47
C GLU A 14 7.83 0.49 -0.62
N LEU A 15 9.17 0.50 -0.69
CA LEU A 15 9.93 -0.36 -1.60
C LEU A 15 9.71 -1.84 -1.27
N PHE A 16 9.78 -2.20 0.01
CA PHE A 16 9.51 -3.57 0.44
C PHE A 16 8.10 -4.02 0.02
N GLU A 17 7.09 -3.19 0.29
CA GLU A 17 5.69 -3.50 -0.01
C GLU A 17 5.44 -3.65 -1.52
N THR A 18 6.01 -2.74 -2.32
CA THR A 18 5.93 -2.79 -3.78
C THR A 18 6.63 -4.02 -4.36
N ASN A 19 7.74 -4.45 -3.76
CA ASN A 19 8.53 -5.57 -4.26
C ASN A 19 7.83 -6.92 -4.11
N TRP A 20 7.16 -7.19 -2.99
CA TRP A 20 6.47 -8.48 -2.83
C TRP A 20 5.17 -8.55 -3.65
N GLN A 21 4.51 -7.42 -3.92
CA GLN A 21 3.31 -7.33 -4.78
C GLN A 21 3.65 -7.30 -6.28
N LYS A 22 4.94 -7.27 -6.64
CA LYS A 22 5.41 -7.00 -8.00
C LYS A 22 4.92 -8.03 -9.01
N ALA A 23 4.35 -7.53 -10.11
CA ALA A 23 4.05 -8.31 -11.31
C ALA A 23 4.06 -7.40 -12.56
N PRO A 24 4.13 -7.98 -13.78
CA PRO A 24 4.05 -7.22 -15.03
C PRO A 24 2.63 -6.74 -15.38
N THR A 25 1.60 -7.44 -14.90
CA THR A 25 0.19 -7.11 -15.19
C THR A 25 -0.62 -6.94 -13.90
N LEU A 26 -1.78 -6.28 -14.00
CA LEU A 26 -2.69 -6.07 -12.87
C LEU A 26 -3.16 -7.40 -12.30
N TYR A 27 -3.50 -8.36 -13.16
CA TYR A 27 -3.89 -9.70 -12.74
C TYR A 27 -2.76 -10.40 -12.01
N GLY A 28 -1.53 -10.31 -12.52
CA GLY A 28 -0.37 -10.87 -11.83
C GLY A 28 -0.15 -10.28 -10.43
N ILE A 29 -0.41 -8.98 -10.23
CA ILE A 29 -0.33 -8.35 -8.90
C ILE A 29 -1.35 -8.99 -7.98
N LEU A 30 -2.60 -9.10 -8.43
CA LEU A 30 -3.70 -9.65 -7.66
C LEU A 30 -3.51 -11.14 -7.35
N GLU A 31 -2.98 -11.92 -8.29
CA GLU A 31 -2.63 -13.32 -8.08
C GLU A 31 -1.53 -13.48 -7.02
N ASN A 32 -0.49 -12.65 -7.06
CA ASN A 32 0.57 -12.68 -6.04
C ASN A 32 0.02 -12.29 -4.65
N ASN A 33 -0.83 -11.27 -4.59
CA ASN A 33 -1.57 -10.91 -3.38
C ASN A 33 -2.42 -12.09 -2.89
N PHE A 34 -3.11 -12.77 -3.80
CA PHE A 34 -3.99 -13.89 -3.47
C PHE A 34 -3.22 -15.11 -2.97
N LYS A 35 -2.04 -15.42 -3.52
CA LYS A 35 -1.16 -16.49 -3.02
C LYS A 35 -0.75 -16.27 -1.57
N VAL A 36 -0.48 -15.03 -1.16
CA VAL A 36 -0.20 -14.69 0.24
C VAL A 36 -1.46 -14.80 1.09
N TYR A 37 -2.56 -14.23 0.61
CA TYR A 37 -3.86 -14.26 1.30
C TYR A 37 -4.32 -15.70 1.60
N GLN A 38 -4.19 -16.61 0.64
CA GLN A 38 -4.54 -18.02 0.80
C GLN A 38 -3.72 -18.72 1.89
N LYS A 39 -2.45 -18.35 2.07
CA LYS A 39 -1.61 -18.91 3.13
C LYS A 39 -2.14 -18.50 4.50
N ASN A 40 -2.37 -17.21 4.70
CA ASN A 40 -2.97 -16.66 5.91
C ASN A 40 -3.40 -15.20 5.70
N ILE A 41 -4.64 -14.87 6.07
CA ILE A 41 -5.16 -13.50 6.04
C ILE A 41 -4.37 -12.53 6.95
N PHE A 42 -3.88 -13.00 8.09
CA PHE A 42 -3.08 -12.18 9.00
C PHE A 42 -1.70 -11.88 8.43
N LEU A 43 -1.09 -12.86 7.75
CA LEU A 43 0.19 -12.65 7.05
C LEU A 43 0.02 -11.60 5.95
N TYR A 44 -1.06 -11.68 5.18
CA TYR A 44 -1.39 -10.70 4.17
C TYR A 44 -1.48 -9.29 4.75
N PHE A 45 -2.20 -9.13 5.87
CA PHE A 45 -2.35 -7.84 6.54
C PHE A 45 -1.01 -7.29 7.08
N ILE A 46 -0.16 -8.13 7.66
CA ILE A 46 1.16 -7.72 8.18
C ILE A 46 2.12 -7.32 7.04
N LEU A 47 1.96 -7.89 5.84
CA LEU A 47 2.74 -7.51 4.65
C LEU A 47 2.34 -6.15 4.06
N HIS A 48 1.50 -5.37 4.74
CA HIS A 48 1.31 -3.94 4.51
C HIS A 48 1.99 -3.06 5.59
N PRO A 49 3.31 -3.16 5.80
CA PRO A 49 4.02 -2.44 6.85
C PRO A 49 3.90 -0.92 6.71
N SER A 50 3.72 -0.41 5.49
CA SER A 50 3.59 1.03 5.23
C SER A 50 2.34 1.65 5.87
N PHE A 51 1.27 0.86 6.04
CA PHE A 51 0.05 1.30 6.71
C PHE A 51 0.26 1.44 8.22
N PHE A 52 0.87 0.45 8.86
CA PHE A 52 1.20 0.57 10.28
C PHE A 52 2.19 1.68 10.55
N TYR A 53 3.16 1.84 9.65
CA TYR A 53 4.15 2.90 9.76
C TYR A 53 3.54 4.29 9.60
N SER A 54 2.57 4.49 8.71
CA SER A 54 1.87 5.77 8.62
C SER A 54 1.06 6.08 9.89
N ILE A 55 0.40 5.09 10.51
CA ILE A 55 -0.26 5.29 11.81
C ILE A 55 0.77 5.67 12.88
N TYR A 56 1.90 4.95 12.94
CA TYR A 56 2.99 5.23 13.86
C TYR A 56 3.50 6.67 13.71
N LEU A 57 3.74 7.14 12.49
CA LEU A 57 4.16 8.51 12.22
C LEU A 57 3.14 9.55 12.69
N ALA A 58 1.85 9.32 12.43
CA ALA A 58 0.79 10.24 12.84
C ALA A 58 0.72 10.40 14.36
N VAL A 59 0.80 9.27 15.09
CA VAL A 59 0.73 9.25 16.55
C VAL A 59 2.00 9.83 17.19
N THR A 60 3.18 9.42 16.73
CA THR A 60 4.46 9.84 17.33
C THR A 60 4.79 11.30 17.10
N LEU A 61 4.40 11.86 15.94
CA LEU A 61 4.56 13.27 15.64
C LEU A 61 3.37 14.13 16.11
N ASN A 62 2.34 13.49 16.69
CA ASN A 62 1.07 14.12 17.04
C ASN A 62 0.49 14.94 15.87
N ASN A 63 0.64 14.43 14.65
CA ASN A 63 0.26 15.12 13.42
C ASN A 63 -0.90 14.39 12.75
N PHE A 64 -2.10 14.87 13.00
CA PHE A 64 -3.34 14.40 12.36
C PHE A 64 -3.85 15.38 11.30
N GLY A 65 -2.96 16.25 10.80
CA GLY A 65 -3.27 17.20 9.74
C GLY A 65 -3.71 16.51 8.45
N PHE A 66 -4.23 17.30 7.51
CA PHE A 66 -4.82 16.79 6.27
C PHE A 66 -3.93 15.77 5.55
N TRP A 67 -2.66 16.09 5.31
CA TRP A 67 -1.74 15.22 4.58
C TRP A 67 -1.44 13.91 5.30
N MET A 68 -1.30 13.93 6.62
CA MET A 68 -1.00 12.72 7.38
C MET A 68 -2.21 11.78 7.45
N SER A 69 -3.39 12.37 7.72
CA SER A 69 -4.66 11.65 7.70
C SER A 69 -4.99 11.10 6.30
N PHE A 70 -4.67 11.85 5.24
CA PHE A 70 -4.82 11.41 3.86
C PHE A 70 -4.03 10.14 3.54
N ILE A 71 -2.76 10.06 3.99
CA ILE A 71 -1.93 8.86 3.82
C ILE A 71 -2.58 7.65 4.50
N VAL A 72 -3.01 7.81 5.76
CA VAL A 72 -3.62 6.71 6.54
C VAL A 72 -4.91 6.23 5.89
N ILE A 73 -5.80 7.15 5.51
CA ILE A 73 -7.09 6.82 4.88
C ILE A 73 -6.88 6.14 3.53
N LEU A 74 -6.02 6.68 2.66
CA LEU A 74 -5.78 6.06 1.35
C LEU A 74 -5.24 4.64 1.46
N LYS A 75 -4.30 4.39 2.40
CA LYS A 75 -3.77 3.05 2.63
C LYS A 75 -4.83 2.10 3.20
N PHE A 76 -5.66 2.58 4.13
CA PHE A 76 -6.77 1.79 4.64
C PHE A 76 -7.76 1.38 3.53
N VAL A 77 -8.09 2.33 2.65
CA VAL A 77 -8.97 2.10 1.50
C VAL A 77 -8.34 1.10 0.52
N ASP A 78 -7.06 1.24 0.17
CA ASP A 78 -6.33 0.31 -0.69
C ASP A 78 -6.35 -1.12 -0.16
N ILE A 79 -5.99 -1.32 1.11
CA ILE A 79 -5.99 -2.64 1.76
C ILE A 79 -7.40 -3.22 1.82
N SER A 80 -8.41 -2.41 2.14
CA SER A 80 -9.80 -2.84 2.21
C SER A 80 -10.33 -3.31 0.85
N PHE A 81 -10.02 -2.57 -0.22
CA PHE A 81 -10.37 -2.97 -1.58
C PHE A 81 -9.68 -4.27 -1.98
N LYS A 82 -8.37 -4.40 -1.74
CA LYS A 82 -7.63 -5.63 -2.04
C LYS A 82 -8.21 -6.83 -1.28
N LEU A 83 -8.48 -6.70 0.02
CA LEU A 83 -9.11 -7.74 0.83
C LEU A 83 -10.49 -8.16 0.28
N SER A 84 -11.30 -7.19 -0.17
CA SER A 84 -12.59 -7.46 -0.79
C SER A 84 -12.45 -8.30 -2.07
N ILE A 85 -11.45 -7.98 -2.91
CA ILE A 85 -11.12 -8.77 -4.11
C ILE A 85 -10.63 -10.17 -3.72
N MET A 86 -9.70 -10.29 -2.76
CA MET A 86 -9.17 -11.57 -2.29
C MET A 86 -10.29 -12.50 -1.78
N LYS A 87 -11.28 -11.93 -1.07
CA LYS A 87 -12.47 -12.66 -0.59
C LYS A 87 -13.38 -13.13 -1.71
N LYS A 88 -13.45 -12.41 -2.84
CA LYS A 88 -14.16 -12.88 -4.03
C LYS A 88 -13.35 -13.98 -4.71
N LEU A 89 -12.05 -13.81 -4.90
CA LEU A 89 -11.18 -14.83 -5.48
C LEU A 89 -11.20 -16.14 -4.68
N SER A 90 -11.29 -16.09 -3.35
CA SER A 90 -11.41 -17.29 -2.49
C SER A 90 -12.71 -18.07 -2.69
N LYS A 91 -13.73 -17.47 -3.32
CA LYS A 91 -14.99 -18.13 -3.69
C LYS A 91 -14.96 -18.67 -5.13
N ASN A 92 -13.78 -18.76 -5.74
CA ASN A 92 -13.56 -19.21 -7.13
C ASN A 92 -14.22 -18.31 -8.18
N TYR A 93 -14.44 -17.02 -7.88
CA TYR A 93 -14.76 -16.06 -8.93
C TYR A 93 -13.52 -15.84 -9.81
N GLU A 94 -13.72 -15.78 -11.13
CA GLU A 94 -12.64 -15.44 -12.07
C GLU A 94 -12.22 -13.97 -11.90
N LEU A 95 -10.93 -13.68 -12.10
CA LEU A 95 -10.43 -12.30 -12.04
C LEU A 95 -11.15 -11.37 -13.02
N SER A 96 -11.41 -11.86 -14.24
CA SER A 96 -12.18 -11.19 -15.31
C SER A 96 -13.57 -10.74 -14.87
N SER A 97 -14.20 -11.49 -13.95
CA SER A 97 -15.53 -11.15 -13.41
C SER A 97 -15.49 -10.03 -12.36
N ILE A 98 -14.33 -9.81 -11.73
CA ILE A 98 -14.16 -8.80 -10.67
C ILE A 98 -13.58 -7.51 -11.26
N ILE A 99 -12.55 -7.65 -12.09
CA ILE A 99 -11.92 -6.56 -12.83
C ILE A 99 -11.94 -6.97 -14.30
N PRO A 100 -12.66 -6.25 -15.17
CA PRO A 100 -12.90 -6.69 -16.55
C PRO A 100 -11.73 -6.48 -17.51
N PHE A 101 -10.61 -5.92 -17.04
CA PHE A 101 -9.45 -5.61 -17.87
C PHE A 101 -8.14 -5.98 -17.16
N ASP A 102 -7.19 -6.56 -17.89
CA ASP A 102 -5.82 -6.73 -17.40
C ASP A 102 -4.93 -5.64 -18.01
N ALA A 103 -4.45 -4.72 -17.17
CA ALA A 103 -3.58 -3.64 -17.60
C ALA A 103 -2.11 -4.02 -17.37
N ASN A 104 -1.25 -3.69 -18.34
CA ASN A 104 0.19 -3.76 -18.15
C ASN A 104 0.63 -2.67 -17.17
N ILE A 105 1.28 -3.08 -16.09
CA ILE A 105 1.74 -2.17 -15.05
C ILE A 105 3.11 -1.62 -15.46
N THR A 106 3.12 -0.38 -15.93
CA THR A 106 4.38 0.32 -16.24
C THR A 106 5.18 0.59 -14.97
N MET A 107 6.47 0.87 -15.14
CA MET A 107 7.36 1.15 -14.02
C MET A 107 6.90 2.35 -13.19
N ILE A 108 6.34 3.39 -13.83
CA ILE A 108 5.79 4.56 -13.13
C ILE A 108 4.63 4.15 -12.20
N PHE A 109 3.65 3.40 -12.71
CA PHE A 109 2.50 2.98 -11.89
C PHE A 109 2.92 2.09 -10.72
N ARG A 110 3.93 1.24 -10.93
CA ARG A 110 4.46 0.36 -9.88
C ARG A 110 5.02 1.15 -8.69
N TYR A 111 5.76 2.22 -8.95
CA TYR A 111 6.42 3.01 -7.89
C TYR A 111 5.61 4.25 -7.48
N LEU A 112 4.36 4.39 -7.94
CA LEU A 112 3.55 5.57 -7.66
C LEU A 112 3.39 5.81 -6.13
N ASN A 113 3.17 4.74 -5.36
CA ASN A 113 3.04 4.81 -3.91
C ASN A 113 4.31 5.34 -3.22
N LEU A 114 5.48 5.00 -3.75
CA LEU A 114 6.77 5.47 -3.28
C LEU A 114 6.97 6.98 -3.47
N PHE A 115 6.29 7.57 -4.45
CA PHE A 115 6.30 9.02 -4.64
C PHE A 115 5.20 9.70 -3.83
N ILE A 116 3.96 9.21 -3.90
CA ILE A 116 2.80 9.86 -3.28
C ILE A 116 2.97 9.95 -1.76
N TYR A 117 3.19 8.82 -1.07
CA TYR A 117 3.10 8.80 0.38
C TYR A 117 4.29 9.49 1.08
N PRO A 118 5.55 9.21 0.70
CA PRO A 118 6.69 9.94 1.27
C PRO A 118 6.65 11.45 0.95
N SER A 119 6.17 11.87 -0.22
CA SER A 119 6.03 13.30 -0.54
C SER A 119 4.92 13.96 0.28
N SER A 120 3.77 13.30 0.44
CA SER A 120 2.71 13.77 1.35
C SER A 120 3.20 13.86 2.80
N PHE A 121 4.07 12.95 3.23
CA PHE A 121 4.69 13.02 4.56
C PHE A 121 5.61 14.25 4.71
N LEU A 122 6.41 14.57 3.69
CA LEU A 122 7.21 15.80 3.69
C LEU A 122 6.32 17.05 3.75
N LEU A 123 5.24 17.10 2.98
CA LEU A 123 4.28 18.22 3.03
C LEU A 123 3.58 18.33 4.39
N ALA A 124 3.28 17.19 5.02
CA ALA A 124 2.69 17.15 6.35
C ALA A 124 3.63 17.72 7.42
N THR A 125 4.94 17.61 7.22
CA THR A 125 5.98 17.97 8.19
C THR A 125 6.69 19.29 7.88
N SER A 126 6.57 19.82 6.66
CA SER A 126 7.13 21.12 6.26
C SER A 126 6.27 22.32 6.68
N ASN A 127 5.01 22.10 7.04
CA ASN A 127 4.04 23.15 7.38
C ASN A 127 3.98 23.46 8.90
N PHE A 128 5.02 23.12 9.65
CA PHE A 128 5.18 23.42 11.08
C PHE A 128 6.59 23.97 11.37
#